data_AF-A0A2G2CYW4-F1
#
_entry.id   AF-A0A2G2CYW4-F1
#
_cell.length_a   1.000
_cell.length_b   1.000
_cell.length_c   1.000
_cell.angle_alpha   90.00
_cell.angle_beta   90.00
_cell.angle_gamma   90.00
#
_symmetry.space_group_name_H-M   'P 1'
#
loop_
_entity.id
_entity.type
_entity.pdbx_description
1 polymer ?
#
loop_
_entity_poly.entity_id
_entity_poly.type
_entity_poly.pdbx_seq_one_letter_code
_entity_poly.pdbx_strand_id
1 'polypeptide(L)'
;MSTLYPRTFRVGSTSSFGWAATEPVQADLGVALTIGGFAAAMAQGVADVGIAAGGVNTDRTVLTASIAPVIPDNFLRFGDAFLITAEGYSVPVRVLRVDGTAILLSNPLPLDAALTGPSTLQFAAWFATIGPANVTAAVDYQGAEWSIAYTPHATLNLAYAQGLVKVVRVIWQTGLDTALLIRTFPQFQNVDHRNPSYQPIIDAAAQELAMRIDTDVASFVTTSGERATIDDVQSQNSALLQVHLYLTAARVSYNRSDFLASEGHITKAFGTESNVDLRRKTGLYADAMRPIWIDLDRDGVVDDGEVETITGPGPGFTSGGFSSTPRVTVARQR
;
A
#
# COMPACT_ATOMS: atom_id res chain seq x y z
N MET A 1 11.06 7.88 -10.82
CA MET A 1 10.69 7.80 -9.39
C MET A 1 9.69 6.67 -9.24
N SER A 2 10.16 5.46 -8.94
CA SER A 2 9.27 4.33 -8.63
C SER A 2 8.66 4.59 -7.26
N THR A 3 7.34 4.68 -7.20
CA THR A 3 6.60 4.74 -5.94
C THR A 3 6.86 3.44 -5.17
N LEU A 4 7.82 3.48 -4.25
CA LEU A 4 8.03 2.47 -3.22
C LEU A 4 6.84 2.57 -2.25
N TYR A 5 5.70 2.00 -2.64
CA TYR A 5 4.67 1.64 -1.67
C TYR A 5 5.27 0.50 -0.83
N PRO A 6 5.36 0.63 0.52
CA PRO A 6 5.62 -0.55 1.34
C PRO A 6 4.48 -1.54 1.08
N ARG A 7 4.84 -2.68 0.49
CA ARG A 7 3.91 -3.75 0.15
C ARG A 7 3.73 -4.61 1.38
N THR A 8 2.52 -4.58 1.91
CA THR A 8 2.16 -5.30 3.12
C THR A 8 1.42 -6.58 2.73
N PHE A 9 1.96 -7.74 3.11
CA PHE A 9 1.35 -9.05 2.90
C PHE A 9 0.79 -9.61 4.19
N ARG A 10 -0.37 -10.28 4.11
CA ARG A 10 -1.02 -10.87 5.28
C ARG A 10 -0.77 -12.37 5.37
N VAL A 11 -0.24 -12.82 6.50
CA VAL A 11 -0.06 -14.25 6.84
C VAL A 11 -1.38 -15.01 6.64
N GLY A 12 -1.30 -16.20 6.06
CA GLY A 12 -2.47 -17.06 5.80
C GLY A 12 -3.38 -16.58 4.67
N SER A 13 -2.99 -15.56 3.89
CA SER A 13 -3.76 -15.07 2.74
C SER A 13 -2.98 -15.10 1.43
N THR A 14 -3.70 -15.23 0.33
CA THR A 14 -3.13 -15.04 -1.02
C THR A 14 -2.88 -13.55 -1.23
N SER A 15 -1.66 -13.20 -1.66
CA SER A 15 -1.27 -11.82 -1.94
C SER A 15 -0.84 -11.68 -3.41
N SER A 16 -1.01 -10.49 -3.99
CA SER A 16 -0.48 -10.17 -5.31
C SER A 16 0.75 -9.26 -5.19
N PHE A 17 1.79 -9.55 -5.95
CA PHE A 17 2.98 -8.73 -6.08
C PHE A 17 3.01 -8.18 -7.52
N GLY A 18 2.91 -6.86 -7.69
CA GLY A 18 3.07 -6.21 -9.00
C GLY A 18 4.48 -5.65 -9.16
N TRP A 19 5.05 -5.45 -10.32
CA TRP A 19 6.32 -4.74 -10.49
C TRP A 19 6.27 -3.98 -11.80
N ALA A 20 6.73 -2.73 -11.78
CA ALA A 20 6.87 -1.93 -12.99
C ALA A 20 8.34 -2.01 -13.42
N ALA A 21 8.59 -2.65 -14.56
CA ALA A 21 9.91 -2.69 -15.17
C ALA A 21 10.34 -1.27 -15.57
N THR A 22 11.63 -0.96 -15.36
CA THR A 22 12.20 0.35 -15.70
C THR A 22 12.57 0.46 -17.18
N GLU A 23 12.60 -0.66 -17.88
CA GLU A 23 12.95 -0.81 -19.28
C GLU A 23 12.22 -2.04 -19.86
N PRO A 24 12.15 -2.19 -21.19
CA PRO A 24 11.54 -3.37 -21.79
C PRO A 24 12.30 -4.64 -21.42
N VAL A 25 11.56 -5.73 -21.16
CA VAL A 25 12.06 -7.01 -20.68
C VAL A 25 11.89 -8.08 -21.76
N GLN A 26 12.88 -8.95 -21.92
CA GLN A 26 12.79 -10.18 -22.70
C GLN A 26 11.92 -11.19 -21.96
N ALA A 27 10.63 -11.20 -22.28
CA ALA A 27 9.63 -12.01 -21.60
C ALA A 27 9.86 -13.53 -21.76
N ASP A 28 10.46 -13.94 -22.86
CA ASP A 28 10.80 -15.32 -23.21
C ASP A 28 11.92 -15.91 -22.33
N LEU A 29 12.80 -15.06 -21.79
CA LEU A 29 13.85 -15.46 -20.85
C LEU A 29 13.37 -15.59 -19.40
N GLY A 30 12.08 -15.31 -19.16
CA GLY A 30 11.44 -15.41 -17.86
C GLY A 30 11.77 -14.26 -16.92
N VAL A 31 10.81 -13.98 -16.02
CA VAL A 31 10.97 -13.01 -14.93
C VAL A 31 10.67 -13.73 -13.63
N ALA A 32 11.62 -13.72 -12.70
CA ALA A 32 11.53 -14.50 -11.47
C ALA A 32 11.57 -13.58 -10.24
N LEU A 33 10.52 -13.64 -9.43
CA LEU A 33 10.42 -13.02 -8.12
C LEU A 33 10.95 -13.98 -7.07
N THR A 34 11.83 -13.52 -6.19
CA THR A 34 12.22 -14.20 -4.96
C THR A 34 11.85 -13.31 -3.78
N ILE A 35 11.25 -13.88 -2.73
CA ILE A 35 10.96 -13.20 -1.47
C ILE A 35 11.41 -14.12 -0.34
N GLY A 36 12.46 -13.71 0.39
CA GLY A 36 13.11 -14.58 1.37
C GLY A 36 13.51 -15.93 0.75
N GLY A 37 12.96 -17.03 1.28
CA GLY A 37 13.24 -18.39 0.81
C GLY A 37 12.33 -18.92 -0.32
N PHE A 38 11.38 -18.13 -0.82
CA PHE A 38 10.41 -18.57 -1.83
C PHE A 38 10.62 -17.86 -3.18
N ALA A 39 10.37 -18.57 -4.28
CA ALA A 39 10.42 -18.04 -5.64
C ALA A 39 9.09 -18.24 -6.41
N ALA A 40 8.73 -17.27 -7.25
CA ALA A 40 7.60 -17.33 -8.17
C ALA A 40 7.96 -16.74 -9.54
N ALA A 41 7.36 -17.28 -10.60
CA ALA A 41 7.39 -16.67 -11.91
C ALA A 41 6.46 -15.46 -11.95
N MET A 42 6.91 -14.36 -12.55
CA MET A 42 6.08 -13.20 -12.85
C MET A 42 5.54 -13.30 -14.28
N ALA A 43 4.31 -12.85 -14.49
CA ALA A 43 3.69 -12.75 -15.80
C ALA A 43 3.26 -11.32 -16.09
N GLN A 44 3.24 -10.93 -17.36
CA GLN A 44 2.64 -9.67 -17.77
C GLN A 44 1.12 -9.73 -17.57
N GLY A 45 0.53 -8.63 -17.08
CA GLY A 45 -0.93 -8.54 -16.98
C GLY A 45 -1.64 -8.34 -18.33
N VAL A 46 -0.90 -7.88 -19.35
CA VAL A 46 -1.34 -7.74 -20.74
C VAL A 46 -0.20 -8.20 -21.63
N ALA A 47 -0.50 -9.11 -22.56
CA ALA A 47 0.48 -9.60 -23.52
C ALA A 47 0.96 -8.46 -24.45
N ASP A 48 2.19 -8.60 -24.94
CA ASP A 48 2.79 -7.70 -25.93
C ASP A 48 1.84 -7.44 -27.11
N VAL A 49 1.63 -6.15 -27.40
CA VAL A 49 0.67 -5.70 -28.42
C VAL A 49 1.40 -5.30 -29.69
N GLY A 50 1.13 -6.01 -30.79
CA GLY A 50 1.63 -5.61 -32.10
C GLY A 50 1.00 -4.30 -32.58
N ILE A 51 1.83 -3.34 -32.99
CA ILE A 51 1.43 -2.06 -33.59
C ILE A 51 1.59 -2.16 -35.11
N ALA A 52 0.55 -1.77 -35.84
CA ALA A 52 0.56 -1.79 -37.29
C ALA A 52 1.65 -0.86 -37.86
N ALA A 53 2.23 -1.20 -39.00
CA ALA A 53 3.14 -0.31 -39.72
C ALA A 53 2.40 0.98 -40.13
N GLY A 54 2.98 2.13 -39.84
CA GLY A 54 2.34 3.43 -39.97
C GLY A 54 1.17 3.64 -39.01
N GLY A 55 0.98 2.78 -38.01
CA GLY A 55 -0.12 2.77 -37.05
C GLY A 55 0.01 3.85 -35.99
N VAL A 56 0.27 5.08 -36.40
CA VAL A 56 0.31 6.28 -35.57
C VAL A 56 -0.48 7.39 -36.28
N ASN A 57 -1.35 8.08 -35.55
CA ASN A 57 -2.09 9.21 -36.13
C ASN A 57 -1.18 10.42 -36.40
N THR A 58 -1.70 11.41 -37.12
CA THR A 58 -0.99 12.65 -37.45
C THR A 58 -0.45 13.39 -36.22
N ASP A 59 -1.25 13.43 -35.14
CA ASP A 59 -0.87 14.12 -33.89
C ASP A 59 0.04 13.27 -33.00
N ARG A 60 0.35 12.03 -33.40
CA ARG A 60 1.22 11.07 -32.69
C ARG A 60 0.75 10.70 -31.28
N THR A 61 -0.52 10.91 -30.98
CA THR A 61 -1.17 10.63 -29.69
C THR A 61 -1.95 9.31 -29.68
N VAL A 62 -2.16 8.69 -30.84
CA VAL A 62 -2.90 7.43 -30.98
C VAL A 62 -2.04 6.43 -31.73
N LEU A 63 -1.89 5.24 -31.14
CA LEU A 63 -1.34 4.06 -31.78
C LEU A 63 -2.47 3.15 -32.26
N THR A 64 -2.26 2.47 -33.39
CA THR A 64 -3.18 1.48 -33.95
C THR A 64 -2.59 0.09 -33.79
N ALA A 65 -3.16 -0.70 -32.89
CA ALA A 65 -2.81 -2.10 -32.71
C ALA A 65 -3.26 -2.95 -33.90
N SER A 66 -2.47 -3.96 -34.26
CA SER A 66 -2.83 -4.92 -35.32
C SER A 66 -4.02 -5.80 -34.91
N ILE A 67 -4.19 -6.04 -33.61
CA ILE A 67 -5.31 -6.77 -33.00
C ILE A 67 -5.72 -6.01 -31.74
N ALA A 68 -7.02 -5.97 -31.43
CA ALA A 68 -7.51 -5.33 -30.21
C ALA A 68 -6.91 -6.02 -28.97
N PRO A 69 -6.17 -5.31 -28.11
CA PRO A 69 -5.52 -5.95 -26.97
C PRO A 69 -6.55 -6.23 -25.87
N VAL A 70 -6.36 -7.35 -25.17
CA VAL A 70 -7.21 -7.73 -24.03
C VAL A 70 -6.65 -7.05 -22.79
N ILE A 71 -7.31 -5.98 -22.34
CA ILE A 71 -6.91 -5.21 -21.17
C ILE A 71 -7.86 -5.54 -20.00
N PRO A 72 -7.36 -6.05 -18.87
CA PRO A 72 -8.18 -6.22 -17.67
C PRO A 72 -8.69 -4.86 -17.15
N ASP A 73 -9.94 -4.80 -16.66
CA ASP A 73 -10.63 -3.54 -16.27
C ASP A 73 -9.83 -2.63 -15.31
N ASN A 74 -8.96 -3.21 -14.47
CA ASN A 74 -8.16 -2.48 -13.47
C ASN A 74 -6.68 -2.27 -13.87
N PHE A 75 -6.26 -2.73 -15.05
CA PHE A 75 -4.86 -2.73 -15.46
C PHE A 75 -4.35 -1.33 -15.87
N LEU A 76 -5.22 -0.49 -16.46
CA LEU A 76 -4.84 0.84 -16.96
C LEU A 76 -4.43 1.86 -15.87
N ARG A 77 -4.65 1.55 -14.58
CA ARG A 77 -4.10 2.36 -13.49
C ARG A 77 -2.57 2.40 -13.48
N PHE A 78 -1.92 1.41 -14.12
CA PHE A 78 -0.46 1.29 -14.12
C PHE A 78 0.23 1.97 -15.30
N GLY A 79 -0.51 2.43 -16.32
CA GLY A 79 -0.16 3.50 -17.25
C GLY A 79 1.10 3.38 -18.12
N ASP A 80 2.17 2.75 -17.68
CA ASP A 80 3.48 2.82 -18.30
C ASP A 80 3.73 1.59 -19.18
N ALA A 81 4.25 1.85 -20.37
CA ALA A 81 4.58 0.85 -21.37
C ALA A 81 5.83 1.31 -22.17
N PHE A 82 6.37 0.40 -22.96
CA PHE A 82 7.48 0.66 -23.85
C PHE A 82 7.08 0.32 -25.28
N LEU A 83 7.24 1.29 -26.18
CA LEU A 83 7.10 1.08 -27.61
C LEU A 83 8.45 0.66 -28.17
N ILE A 84 8.59 -0.62 -28.49
CA ILE A 84 9.76 -1.24 -29.11
C ILE A 84 9.60 -1.15 -30.62
N THR A 85 10.47 -0.40 -31.28
CA THR A 85 10.41 -0.20 -32.73
C THR A 85 11.13 -1.31 -33.48
N ALA A 86 10.86 -1.42 -34.78
CA ALA A 86 11.53 -2.38 -35.67
C ALA A 86 13.06 -2.20 -35.71
N GLU A 87 13.55 -0.99 -35.45
CA GLU A 87 14.98 -0.66 -35.45
C GLU A 87 15.68 -1.00 -34.12
N GLY A 88 14.93 -1.54 -33.14
CA GLY A 88 15.47 -2.07 -31.90
C GLY A 88 15.62 -1.05 -30.75
N TYR A 89 15.25 0.21 -30.96
CA TYR A 89 15.15 1.19 -29.87
C TYR A 89 13.75 1.16 -29.25
N SER A 90 13.69 1.49 -27.96
CA SER A 90 12.46 1.55 -27.19
C SER A 90 12.15 2.95 -26.70
N VAL A 91 10.89 3.37 -26.79
CA VAL A 91 10.41 4.66 -26.29
C VAL A 91 9.45 4.41 -25.12
N PRO A 92 9.68 5.00 -23.93
CA PRO A 92 8.72 4.94 -22.84
C PRO A 92 7.47 5.74 -23.20
N VAL A 93 6.32 5.12 -23.06
CA VAL A 93 5.02 5.71 -23.37
C VAL A 93 4.06 5.47 -22.23
N ARG A 94 3.08 6.37 -22.10
CA ARG A 94 2.01 6.21 -21.11
C ARG A 94 0.67 6.07 -21.80
N VAL A 95 -0.01 4.95 -21.58
CA VAL A 95 -1.31 4.61 -22.14
C VAL A 95 -2.42 5.17 -21.24
N LEU A 96 -3.29 6.00 -21.80
CA LEU A 96 -4.46 6.53 -21.11
C LEU A 96 -5.66 5.60 -21.21
N ARG A 97 -5.89 5.06 -22.41
CA ARG A 97 -7.07 4.27 -22.72
C ARG A 97 -6.81 3.39 -23.94
N VAL A 98 -7.47 2.24 -23.97
CA VAL A 98 -7.61 1.41 -25.16
C VAL A 98 -9.08 1.40 -25.58
N ASP A 99 -9.34 1.58 -26.87
CA ASP A 99 -10.67 1.52 -27.48
C ASP A 99 -10.61 0.68 -28.76
N GLY A 100 -11.00 -0.59 -28.66
CA GLY A 100 -10.79 -1.56 -29.74
C GLY A 100 -9.30 -1.70 -30.08
N THR A 101 -8.91 -1.33 -31.29
CA THR A 101 -7.51 -1.30 -31.75
C THR A 101 -6.81 0.03 -31.51
N ALA A 102 -7.52 1.08 -31.11
CA ALA A 102 -6.93 2.39 -30.85
C ALA A 102 -6.38 2.46 -29.42
N ILE A 103 -5.11 2.84 -29.29
CA ILE A 103 -4.41 3.02 -28.01
C ILE A 103 -4.07 4.49 -27.87
N LEU A 104 -4.70 5.16 -26.92
CA LEU A 104 -4.52 6.59 -26.67
C LEU A 104 -3.36 6.80 -25.69
N LEU A 105 -2.40 7.63 -26.09
CA LEU A 105 -1.23 7.99 -25.30
C LEU A 105 -1.47 9.29 -24.53
N SER A 106 -0.81 9.45 -23.38
CA SER A 106 -0.90 10.70 -22.60
C SER A 106 -0.10 11.83 -23.22
N ASN A 107 0.98 11.51 -23.93
CA ASN A 107 1.85 12.45 -24.61
C ASN A 107 2.08 11.97 -26.05
N PRO A 108 2.24 12.88 -27.02
CA PRO A 108 2.58 12.52 -28.37
C PRO A 108 3.94 11.83 -28.45
N LEU A 109 4.09 10.87 -29.36
CA LEU A 109 5.37 10.22 -29.59
C LEU A 109 6.42 11.21 -30.13
N PRO A 110 7.70 11.08 -29.73
CA PRO A 110 8.81 11.80 -30.33
C PRO A 110 8.84 11.67 -31.86
N LEU A 111 9.21 12.72 -32.60
CA LEU A 111 9.17 12.74 -34.08
C LEU A 111 10.11 11.73 -34.73
N ASP A 112 11.21 11.41 -34.05
CA ASP A 112 12.22 10.42 -34.41
C ASP A 112 11.72 8.96 -34.25
N ALA A 113 10.66 8.74 -33.47
CA ALA A 113 10.05 7.41 -33.31
C ALA A 113 9.23 7.01 -34.56
N ALA A 114 9.91 6.65 -35.65
CA ALA A 114 9.26 6.20 -36.88
C ALA A 114 8.70 4.79 -36.72
N LEU A 115 7.40 4.60 -37.02
CA LEU A 115 6.75 3.28 -37.03
C LEU A 115 6.62 2.75 -38.46
N THR A 116 7.72 2.75 -39.21
CA THR A 116 7.75 2.31 -40.62
C THR A 116 7.67 0.79 -40.77
N GLY A 117 8.03 0.05 -39.71
CA GLY A 117 7.97 -1.42 -39.63
C GLY A 117 7.13 -1.93 -38.45
N PRO A 118 7.02 -3.26 -38.30
CA PRO A 118 6.28 -3.86 -37.19
C PRO A 118 6.92 -3.44 -35.87
N SER A 119 6.11 -2.88 -34.99
CA SER A 119 6.54 -2.41 -33.67
C SER A 119 5.71 -3.10 -32.60
N THR A 120 6.23 -3.19 -31.38
CA THR A 120 5.57 -3.87 -30.27
C THR A 120 5.41 -2.92 -29.11
N LEU A 121 4.21 -2.84 -28.55
CA LEU A 121 3.95 -2.16 -27.31
C LEU A 121 3.95 -3.19 -26.17
N GLN A 122 4.94 -3.10 -25.30
CA GLN A 122 5.09 -3.95 -24.12
C GLN A 122 4.71 -3.17 -22.87
N PHE A 123 3.78 -3.67 -22.07
CA PHE A 123 3.44 -3.03 -20.80
C PHE A 123 4.49 -3.28 -19.73
N ALA A 124 4.77 -2.27 -18.91
CA ALA A 124 5.80 -2.35 -17.88
C ALA A 124 5.37 -3.19 -16.67
N ALA A 125 4.07 -3.48 -16.52
CA ALA A 125 3.51 -4.10 -15.32
C ALA A 125 3.54 -5.64 -15.36
N TRP A 126 4.29 -6.22 -14.43
CA TRP A 126 4.43 -7.64 -14.18
C TRP A 126 3.76 -8.02 -12.86
N PHE A 127 3.18 -9.22 -12.76
CA PHE A 127 2.48 -9.68 -11.57
C PHE A 127 2.86 -11.10 -11.21
N ALA A 128 2.90 -11.39 -9.91
CA ALA A 128 2.96 -12.73 -9.36
C ALA A 128 1.90 -12.88 -8.27
N THR A 129 1.25 -14.04 -8.24
CA THR A 129 0.35 -14.43 -7.14
C THR A 129 1.15 -15.26 -6.15
N ILE A 130 1.13 -14.85 -4.88
CA ILE A 130 1.83 -15.49 -3.78
C ILE A 130 0.81 -16.24 -2.95
N GLY A 131 0.96 -17.56 -2.86
CA GLY A 131 0.07 -18.41 -2.08
C GLY A 131 0.22 -18.21 -0.57
N PRO A 132 -0.82 -18.52 0.23
CA PRO A 132 -0.84 -18.31 1.69
C PRO A 132 0.36 -18.92 2.42
N ALA A 133 0.76 -20.15 2.05
CA ALA A 133 1.88 -20.84 2.67
C ALA A 133 3.21 -20.11 2.47
N ASN A 134 3.41 -19.48 1.30
CA ASN A 134 4.64 -18.74 0.98
C ASN A 134 4.68 -17.39 1.71
N VAL A 135 3.53 -16.75 1.90
CA VAL A 135 3.43 -15.53 2.73
C VAL A 135 3.74 -15.86 4.19
N THR A 136 3.21 -16.97 4.72
CA THR A 136 3.51 -17.45 6.07
C THR A 136 4.97 -17.92 6.23
N ALA A 137 5.61 -18.42 5.17
CA ALA A 137 7.01 -18.83 5.22
C ALA A 137 7.99 -17.65 5.17
N ALA A 138 7.57 -16.48 4.70
CA ALA A 138 8.37 -15.25 4.68
C ALA A 138 8.45 -14.55 6.06
N VAL A 139 8.10 -15.27 7.13
CA VAL A 139 7.88 -14.74 8.48
C VAL A 139 9.19 -14.76 9.27
N ASP A 140 9.97 -13.70 9.10
CA ASP A 140 10.78 -13.10 10.16
C ASP A 140 10.60 -11.58 10.05
N TYR A 141 10.03 -11.00 11.10
CA TYR A 141 9.22 -9.77 11.10
C TYR A 141 9.96 -8.42 10.93
N GLN A 142 11.02 -8.40 10.12
CA GLN A 142 11.82 -7.20 9.83
C GLN A 142 12.07 -7.07 8.32
N GLY A 143 11.01 -7.16 7.52
CA GLY A 143 11.08 -6.95 6.08
C GLY A 143 11.72 -8.12 5.33
N ALA A 144 10.91 -8.89 4.61
CA ALA A 144 11.46 -9.89 3.69
C ALA A 144 12.07 -9.16 2.49
N GLU A 145 13.37 -9.39 2.25
CA GLU A 145 14.02 -8.96 1.03
C GLU A 145 13.34 -9.64 -0.16
N TRP A 146 12.98 -8.84 -1.16
CA TRP A 146 12.55 -9.33 -2.44
C TRP A 146 13.56 -8.97 -3.51
N SER A 147 13.73 -9.86 -4.47
CA SER A 147 14.50 -9.63 -5.68
C SER A 147 13.72 -10.10 -6.90
N ILE A 148 13.88 -9.39 -8.00
CA ILE A 148 13.31 -9.76 -9.30
C ILE A 148 14.47 -9.90 -10.25
N ALA A 149 14.71 -11.13 -10.71
CA ALA A 149 15.65 -11.41 -11.78
C ALA A 149 14.92 -11.27 -13.11
N TYR A 150 15.46 -10.42 -14.00
CA TYR A 150 14.90 -10.18 -15.33
C TYR A 150 16.00 -9.89 -16.34
N THR A 151 15.72 -10.09 -17.63
CA THR A 151 16.67 -9.78 -18.71
C THR A 151 16.15 -8.57 -19.51
N PRO A 152 16.85 -7.42 -19.49
CA PRO A 152 16.49 -6.27 -20.31
C PRO A 152 16.62 -6.56 -21.80
N HIS A 153 15.73 -5.97 -22.59
CA HIS A 153 15.74 -6.09 -24.05
C HIS A 153 17.02 -5.52 -24.68
N ALA A 154 17.58 -4.45 -24.11
CA ALA A 154 18.72 -3.73 -24.69
C ALA A 154 20.07 -4.44 -24.46
N THR A 155 20.30 -4.94 -23.24
CA THR A 155 21.62 -5.46 -22.84
C THR A 155 21.71 -6.98 -22.89
N LEU A 156 20.57 -7.67 -22.84
CA LEU A 156 20.47 -9.14 -22.79
C LEU A 156 21.28 -9.78 -21.64
N ASN A 157 21.61 -9.01 -20.60
CA ASN A 157 22.30 -9.48 -19.41
C ASN A 157 21.32 -9.55 -18.24
N LEU A 158 21.50 -10.53 -17.37
CA LEU A 158 20.65 -10.68 -16.18
C LEU A 158 20.78 -9.45 -15.27
N ALA A 159 19.65 -8.82 -14.98
CA ALA A 159 19.51 -7.66 -14.10
C ALA A 159 18.63 -8.00 -12.90
N TYR A 160 18.74 -7.18 -11.85
CA TYR A 160 18.01 -7.37 -10.61
C TYR A 160 17.33 -6.08 -10.15
N ALA A 161 16.05 -6.18 -9.79
CA ALA A 161 15.37 -5.17 -8.98
C ALA A 161 15.20 -5.72 -7.55
N GLN A 162 15.37 -4.89 -6.54
CA GLN A 162 15.33 -5.33 -5.14
C GLN A 162 14.56 -4.35 -4.26
N GLY A 163 14.07 -4.85 -3.13
CA GLY A 163 13.48 -4.03 -2.09
C GLY A 163 13.03 -4.85 -0.89
N LEU A 164 12.21 -4.23 -0.03
CA LEU A 164 11.65 -4.86 1.16
C LEU A 164 10.14 -5.01 1.03
N VAL A 165 9.63 -6.13 1.52
CA VAL A 165 8.20 -6.41 1.70
C VAL A 165 7.95 -6.56 3.20
N LYS A 166 6.90 -5.91 3.70
CA LYS A 166 6.46 -6.10 5.08
C LYS A 166 5.45 -7.24 5.12
N VAL A 167 5.69 -8.24 5.95
CA VAL A 167 4.72 -9.30 6.21
C VAL A 167 4.07 -9.00 7.57
N VAL A 168 2.74 -9.09 7.63
CA VAL A 168 1.90 -8.81 8.81
C VAL A 168 0.94 -9.97 9.06
N ARG A 169 0.61 -10.29 10.31
CA ARG A 169 -0.41 -11.27 10.69
C ARG A 169 -1.79 -10.66 10.52
N VAL A 170 -1.93 -9.40 10.92
CA VAL A 170 -3.18 -8.66 10.89
C VAL A 170 -3.02 -7.44 10.00
N ILE A 171 -3.84 -7.34 8.94
CA ILE A 171 -3.93 -6.08 8.21
C ILE A 171 -4.65 -5.10 9.13
N TRP A 172 -3.94 -4.05 9.53
CA TRP A 172 -4.51 -3.00 10.34
C TRP A 172 -5.69 -2.35 9.61
N GLN A 173 -6.89 -2.52 10.15
CA GLN A 173 -8.14 -1.97 9.61
C GLN A 173 -9.06 -1.62 10.76
N THR A 174 -9.53 -0.37 10.82
CA THR A 174 -10.48 0.05 11.86
C THR A 174 -11.94 -0.26 11.54
N GLY A 175 -12.23 -0.75 10.32
CA GLY A 175 -13.59 -0.91 9.81
C GLY A 175 -14.30 0.40 9.43
N LEU A 176 -13.55 1.50 9.22
CA LEU A 176 -14.14 2.75 8.74
C LEU A 176 -14.56 2.60 7.28
N ASP A 177 -15.81 2.95 6.98
CA ASP A 177 -16.34 3.03 5.62
C ASP A 177 -16.94 4.42 5.35
N THR A 178 -17.31 4.65 4.09
CA THR A 178 -17.90 5.92 3.65
C THR A 178 -19.21 6.24 4.40
N ALA A 179 -20.02 5.23 4.70
CA ALA A 179 -21.31 5.42 5.36
C ALA A 179 -21.14 5.87 6.82
N LEU A 180 -20.21 5.25 7.55
CA LEU A 180 -19.83 5.60 8.90
C LEU A 180 -19.22 7.01 8.95
N LEU A 181 -18.36 7.35 7.99
CA LEU A 181 -17.78 8.69 7.89
C LEU A 181 -18.88 9.76 7.74
N ILE A 182 -19.81 9.57 6.79
CA ILE A 182 -20.92 10.53 6.55
C ILE A 182 -21.87 10.58 7.75
N ARG A 183 -22.14 9.45 8.40
CA ARG A 183 -22.98 9.40 9.61
C ARG A 183 -22.39 10.24 10.74
N THR A 184 -21.07 10.22 10.91
CA THR A 184 -20.39 10.98 11.97
C THR A 184 -20.13 12.44 11.56
N PHE A 185 -19.91 12.70 10.28
CA PHE A 185 -19.70 14.03 9.72
C PHE A 185 -20.70 14.30 8.57
N PRO A 186 -21.94 14.69 8.89
CA PRO A 186 -22.98 14.92 7.88
C PRO A 186 -22.59 15.94 6.81
N GLN A 187 -21.68 16.87 7.12
CA GLN A 187 -21.15 17.86 6.17
C GLN A 187 -20.42 17.23 4.96
N PHE A 188 -20.04 15.96 5.04
CA PHE A 188 -19.38 15.24 3.94
C PHE A 188 -20.36 14.54 2.99
N GLN A 189 -21.68 14.60 3.21
CA GLN A 189 -22.67 13.88 2.39
C GLN A 189 -22.58 14.19 0.88
N ASN A 190 -22.18 15.41 0.52
CA ASN A 190 -22.08 15.85 -0.88
C ASN A 190 -20.72 15.45 -1.45
N VAL A 191 -20.59 14.19 -1.88
CA VAL A 191 -19.40 13.71 -2.59
C VAL A 191 -19.41 14.24 -4.03
N ASP A 192 -18.25 14.64 -4.58
CA ASP A 192 -18.15 15.12 -5.95
C ASP A 192 -18.65 14.05 -6.93
N HIS A 193 -19.44 14.43 -7.94
CA HIS A 193 -19.99 13.51 -8.94
C HIS A 193 -18.89 12.73 -9.70
N ARG A 194 -17.65 13.25 -9.72
CA ARG A 194 -16.49 12.58 -10.33
C ARG A 194 -15.83 11.52 -9.45
N ASN A 195 -16.08 11.53 -8.14
CA ASN A 195 -15.55 10.57 -7.17
C ASN A 195 -16.69 10.07 -6.28
N PRO A 196 -17.37 8.96 -6.63
CA PRO A 196 -18.58 8.54 -5.94
C PRO A 196 -18.37 8.01 -4.49
N SER A 197 -17.13 8.00 -3.98
CA SER A 197 -16.79 7.42 -2.68
C SER A 197 -15.58 8.09 -2.04
N TYR A 198 -15.58 8.17 -0.70
CA TYR A 198 -14.41 8.56 0.09
C TYR A 198 -13.46 7.39 0.37
N GLN A 199 -13.75 6.17 -0.11
CA GLN A 199 -12.94 4.99 0.18
C GLN A 199 -11.43 5.20 -0.13
N PRO A 200 -11.02 5.81 -1.25
CA PRO A 200 -9.60 6.06 -1.50
C PRO A 200 -8.94 6.98 -0.45
N ILE A 201 -9.69 7.93 0.12
CA ILE A 201 -9.19 8.83 1.16
C ILE A 201 -9.14 8.11 2.50
N ILE A 202 -10.15 7.28 2.80
CA ILE A 202 -10.19 6.41 3.98
C ILE A 202 -8.99 5.46 3.96
N ASP A 203 -8.76 4.76 2.85
CA ASP A 203 -7.65 3.80 2.73
C ASP A 203 -6.29 4.50 2.89
N ALA A 204 -6.14 5.71 2.34
CA ALA A 204 -4.92 6.51 2.51
C ALA A 204 -4.72 6.98 3.96
N ALA A 205 -5.79 7.39 4.65
CA ALA A 205 -5.75 7.76 6.06
C ALA A 205 -5.40 6.54 6.94
N ALA A 206 -5.94 5.36 6.59
CA ALA A 206 -5.64 4.12 7.29
C ALA A 206 -4.15 3.76 7.19
N GLN A 207 -3.57 3.90 5.99
CA GLN A 207 -2.15 3.66 5.76
C GLN A 207 -1.26 4.62 6.56
N GLU A 208 -1.60 5.91 6.59
CA GLU A 208 -0.87 6.90 7.39
C GLU A 208 -0.92 6.56 8.89
N LEU A 209 -2.10 6.25 9.41
CA LEU A 209 -2.25 5.88 10.81
C LEU A 209 -1.50 4.59 11.13
N ALA A 210 -1.55 3.58 10.25
CA ALA A 210 -0.77 2.37 10.39
C ALA A 210 0.75 2.65 10.44
N MET A 211 1.29 3.52 9.57
CA MET A 211 2.71 3.88 9.60
C MET A 211 3.10 4.61 10.90
N ARG A 212 2.22 5.47 11.42
CA ARG A 212 2.47 6.20 12.68
C ARG A 212 2.44 5.25 13.88
N ILE A 213 1.49 4.32 13.89
CA ILE A 213 1.43 3.23 14.88
C ILE A 213 2.70 2.40 14.80
N ASP A 214 3.13 1.98 13.61
CA ASP A 214 4.33 1.17 13.43
C ASP A 214 5.59 1.87 13.98
N THR A 215 5.73 3.16 13.71
CA THR A 215 6.84 3.97 14.22
C THR A 215 6.84 4.05 15.75
N ASP A 216 5.67 4.24 16.34
CA ASP A 216 5.53 4.31 17.79
C ASP A 216 5.71 2.94 18.45
N VAL A 217 5.21 1.89 17.82
CA VAL A 217 5.23 0.54 18.37
C VAL A 217 6.62 -0.07 18.32
N ALA A 218 7.38 0.22 17.26
CA ALA A 218 8.79 -0.18 17.16
C ALA A 218 9.68 0.38 18.27
N SER A 219 9.22 1.41 19.00
CA SER A 219 9.90 1.97 20.17
C SER A 219 9.65 1.18 21.47
N PHE A 220 8.64 0.30 21.50
CA PHE A 220 8.39 -0.57 22.64
C PHE A 220 9.26 -1.82 22.56
N VAL A 221 9.90 -2.11 23.68
CA VAL A 221 10.63 -3.36 23.90
C VAL A 221 9.96 -4.04 25.08
N THR A 222 9.60 -5.31 24.90
CA THR A 222 9.00 -6.13 25.94
C THR A 222 10.05 -6.46 27.01
N THR A 223 9.60 -6.92 28.17
CA THR A 223 10.51 -7.34 29.25
C THR A 223 11.39 -8.53 28.85
N SER A 224 10.96 -9.33 27.86
CA SER A 224 11.73 -10.42 27.24
C SER A 224 12.77 -9.95 26.20
N GLY A 225 12.85 -8.64 25.92
CA GLY A 225 13.81 -8.06 24.98
C GLY A 225 13.35 -8.08 23.51
N GLU A 226 12.10 -8.46 23.26
CA GLU A 226 11.52 -8.45 21.91
C GLU A 226 10.94 -7.07 21.58
N ARG A 227 10.99 -6.69 20.30
CA ARG A 227 10.36 -5.45 19.83
C ARG A 227 8.90 -5.71 19.52
N ALA A 228 8.02 -4.83 20.01
CA ALA A 228 6.63 -4.86 19.61
C ALA A 228 6.50 -4.47 18.12
N THR A 229 5.46 -4.98 17.46
CA THR A 229 5.13 -4.73 16.06
C THR A 229 3.70 -4.24 15.91
N ILE A 230 3.37 -3.67 14.74
CA ILE A 230 1.99 -3.23 14.45
C ILE A 230 0.94 -4.33 14.61
N ASP A 231 1.31 -5.61 14.47
CA ASP A 231 0.40 -6.74 14.63
C ASP A 231 -0.10 -6.87 16.08
N ASP A 232 0.68 -6.40 17.05
CA ASP A 232 0.36 -6.49 18.47
C ASP A 232 -0.69 -5.45 18.87
N VAL A 233 -1.03 -4.51 17.97
CA VAL A 233 -2.06 -3.50 18.22
C VAL A 233 -3.42 -4.00 17.76
N GLN A 234 -4.38 -4.05 18.68
CA GLN A 234 -5.76 -4.43 18.38
C GLN A 234 -6.39 -3.50 17.32
N SER A 235 -6.57 -4.02 16.11
CA SER A 235 -7.07 -3.28 14.95
C SER A 235 -8.52 -2.80 15.08
N GLN A 236 -9.35 -3.50 15.86
CA GLN A 236 -10.77 -3.15 16.11
C GLN A 236 -10.99 -2.27 17.34
N ASN A 237 -9.97 -1.51 17.75
CA ASN A 237 -10.09 -0.57 18.87
C ASN A 237 -10.99 0.62 18.47
N SER A 238 -12.08 0.83 19.21
CA SER A 238 -13.03 1.92 18.99
C SER A 238 -12.39 3.31 19.11
N ALA A 239 -11.33 3.46 19.91
CA ALA A 239 -10.56 4.69 20.01
C ALA A 239 -9.70 4.93 18.75
N LEU A 240 -9.05 3.89 18.20
CA LEU A 240 -8.31 3.99 16.94
C LEU A 240 -9.24 4.27 15.75
N LEU A 241 -10.46 3.73 15.76
CA LEU A 241 -11.49 4.09 14.79
C LEU A 241 -11.83 5.59 14.85
N GLN A 242 -11.93 6.18 16.04
CA GLN A 242 -12.15 7.63 16.16
C GLN A 242 -10.97 8.43 15.60
N VAL A 243 -9.73 8.02 15.85
CA VAL A 243 -8.54 8.67 15.27
C VAL A 243 -8.58 8.61 13.75
N HIS A 244 -8.83 7.43 13.18
CA HIS A 244 -8.93 7.23 11.74
C HIS A 244 -10.04 8.09 11.12
N LEU A 245 -11.16 8.22 11.81
CA LEU A 245 -12.29 9.04 11.40
C LEU A 245 -11.94 10.54 11.37
N TYR A 246 -11.27 11.07 12.39
CA TYR A 246 -10.79 12.47 12.37
C TYR A 246 -9.67 12.71 11.37
N LEU A 247 -8.76 11.75 11.17
CA LEU A 247 -7.72 11.85 10.15
C LEU A 247 -8.31 11.88 8.74
N THR A 248 -9.29 11.03 8.47
CA THR A 248 -10.03 11.02 7.20
C THR A 248 -10.76 12.34 7.00
N ALA A 249 -11.44 12.86 8.03
CA ALA A 249 -12.12 14.14 7.98
C ALA A 249 -11.17 15.30 7.66
N ALA A 250 -9.97 15.31 8.25
CA ALA A 250 -8.96 16.30 7.93
C ALA A 250 -8.59 16.29 6.45
N ARG A 251 -8.31 15.10 5.89
CA ARG A 251 -7.97 14.93 4.47
C ARG A 251 -9.11 15.36 3.54
N VAL A 252 -10.37 15.06 3.89
CA VAL A 252 -11.54 15.52 3.13
C VAL A 252 -11.66 17.04 3.17
N SER A 253 -11.52 17.66 4.34
CA SER A 253 -11.56 19.12 4.49
C SER A 253 -10.41 19.81 3.74
N TYR A 254 -9.21 19.24 3.78
CA TYR A 254 -8.06 19.72 3.00
C TYR A 254 -8.33 19.69 1.50
N ASN A 255 -8.89 18.58 0.98
CA ASN A 255 -9.25 18.46 -0.43
C ASN A 255 -10.36 19.42 -0.86
N ARG A 256 -11.16 19.92 0.09
CA ARG A 256 -12.19 20.96 -0.11
C ARG A 256 -11.67 22.38 0.12
N SER A 257 -10.37 22.54 0.35
CA SER A 257 -9.73 23.82 0.69
C SER A 257 -10.23 24.47 1.99
N ASP A 258 -10.82 23.68 2.90
CA ASP A 258 -11.18 24.11 4.25
C ASP A 258 -10.03 23.77 5.22
N PHE A 259 -8.98 24.58 5.16
CA PHE A 259 -7.74 24.34 5.91
C PHE A 259 -7.94 24.46 7.43
N LEU A 260 -8.85 25.33 7.89
CA LEU A 260 -9.14 25.50 9.32
C LEU A 260 -9.85 24.27 9.89
N ALA A 261 -10.86 23.74 9.18
CA ALA A 261 -11.49 22.49 9.59
C ALA A 261 -10.49 21.32 9.54
N SER A 262 -9.63 21.28 8.53
CA SER A 262 -8.55 20.28 8.41
C SER A 262 -7.63 20.30 9.64
N GLU A 263 -7.11 21.46 10.00
CA GLU A 263 -6.23 21.63 11.18
C GLU A 263 -6.93 21.26 12.49
N GLY A 264 -8.20 21.65 12.66
CA GLY A 264 -9.00 21.27 13.82
C GLY A 264 -9.20 19.75 13.94
N HIS A 265 -9.41 19.06 12.82
CA HIS A 265 -9.53 17.60 12.79
C HIS A 265 -8.20 16.89 13.09
N ILE A 266 -7.07 17.37 12.56
CA ILE A 266 -5.73 16.86 12.89
C ILE A 266 -5.43 17.05 14.37
N THR A 267 -5.68 18.25 14.90
CA THR A 267 -5.46 18.56 16.32
C THR A 267 -6.29 17.65 17.23
N LYS A 268 -7.51 17.29 16.82
CA LYS A 268 -8.34 16.35 17.59
C LYS A 268 -7.84 14.91 17.50
N ALA A 269 -7.38 14.47 16.33
CA ALA A 269 -6.84 13.13 16.13
C ALA A 269 -5.53 12.92 16.91
N PHE A 270 -4.60 13.88 16.84
CA PHE A 270 -3.21 13.71 17.29
C PHE A 270 -2.76 14.68 18.38
N GLY A 271 -3.62 15.60 18.80
CA GLY A 271 -3.29 16.65 19.75
C GLY A 271 -2.50 17.79 19.13
N THR A 272 -2.05 18.71 19.99
CA THR A 272 -1.07 19.73 19.64
C THR A 272 0.32 19.21 20.00
N GLU A 273 1.17 18.97 19.00
CA GLU A 273 2.56 18.56 19.23
C GLU A 273 3.37 19.78 19.73
N SER A 274 3.55 19.90 21.04
CA SER A 274 4.51 20.83 21.63
C SER A 274 5.88 20.16 21.69
N ASN A 275 6.89 20.75 21.03
CA ASN A 275 8.29 20.31 21.11
C ASN A 275 8.86 20.26 22.54
N VAL A 276 8.19 20.88 23.51
CA VAL A 276 8.65 20.95 24.91
C VAL A 276 8.26 19.69 25.69
N ASP A 277 7.31 18.89 25.19
CA ASP A 277 6.74 17.75 25.91
C ASP A 277 6.58 16.52 25.00
N LEU A 278 7.70 16.06 24.40
CA LEU A 278 7.79 14.78 23.67
C LEU A 278 7.28 13.55 24.48
N ARG A 279 7.06 13.72 25.79
CA ARG A 279 6.57 12.70 26.72
C ARG A 279 5.04 12.71 26.91
N ARG A 280 4.32 13.70 26.40
CA ARG A 280 2.86 13.84 26.53
C ARG A 280 2.21 14.04 25.16
N LYS A 281 2.09 12.96 24.39
CA LYS A 281 1.17 12.98 23.26
C LYS A 281 -0.23 13.27 23.82
N THR A 282 -0.90 14.29 23.31
CA THR A 282 -2.28 14.64 23.66
C THR A 282 -3.22 14.24 22.52
N GLY A 283 -4.53 14.19 22.75
CA GLY A 283 -5.51 13.85 21.71
C GLY A 283 -5.87 12.36 21.63
N LEU A 284 -6.82 12.04 20.74
CA LEU A 284 -7.46 10.72 20.68
C LEU A 284 -6.48 9.59 20.42
N TYR A 285 -5.42 9.84 19.64
CA TYR A 285 -4.41 8.85 19.36
C TYR A 285 -3.60 8.45 20.58
N ALA A 286 -3.22 9.40 21.43
CA ALA A 286 -2.50 9.09 22.66
C ALA A 286 -3.39 8.24 23.59
N ASP A 287 -4.67 8.57 23.70
CA ASP A 287 -5.63 7.79 24.48
C ASP A 287 -5.90 6.41 23.89
N ALA A 288 -5.96 6.30 22.56
CA ALA A 288 -6.15 5.04 21.86
C ALA A 288 -4.94 4.11 21.98
N MET A 289 -3.73 4.67 22.10
CA MET A 289 -2.46 3.95 22.24
C MET A 289 -2.08 3.69 23.70
N ARG A 290 -2.78 4.27 24.68
CA ARG A 290 -2.57 3.97 26.12
C ARG A 290 -2.85 2.51 26.49
N PRO A 291 -3.95 1.90 26.03
CA PRO A 291 -4.24 0.49 26.30
C PRO A 291 -3.68 -0.40 25.18
N ILE A 292 -2.45 -0.21 24.70
CA ILE A 292 -1.86 -1.23 23.81
C ILE A 292 -1.49 -2.41 24.70
N TRP A 293 -2.28 -3.48 24.59
CA TRP A 293 -1.97 -4.79 25.13
C TRP A 293 -1.06 -5.44 24.09
N ILE A 294 0.16 -5.82 24.49
CA ILE A 294 1.10 -6.49 23.58
C ILE A 294 0.81 -7.99 23.70
N ASP A 295 0.29 -8.59 22.63
CA ASP A 295 0.24 -10.05 22.43
C ASP A 295 1.70 -10.54 22.30
N LEU A 296 2.22 -11.16 23.37
CA LEU A 296 3.64 -11.51 23.51
C LEU A 296 3.96 -12.83 22.82
N ASP A 297 3.04 -13.79 22.81
CA ASP A 297 3.24 -15.10 22.20
C ASP A 297 2.77 -15.20 20.73
N ARG A 298 2.12 -14.13 20.26
CA ARG A 298 1.77 -13.84 18.86
C ARG A 298 0.74 -14.81 18.29
N ASP A 299 -0.15 -15.33 19.13
CA ASP A 299 -1.19 -16.27 18.71
C ASP A 299 -2.50 -15.58 18.25
N GLY A 300 -2.60 -14.25 18.44
CA GLY A 300 -3.74 -13.43 18.09
C GLY A 300 -4.82 -13.33 19.17
N VAL A 301 -4.55 -13.85 20.38
CA VAL A 301 -5.35 -13.77 21.59
C VAL A 301 -4.52 -13.11 22.69
N VAL A 302 -5.15 -12.36 23.59
CA VAL A 302 -4.45 -11.73 24.73
C VAL A 302 -4.63 -12.62 25.95
N ASP A 303 -3.53 -13.16 26.47
CA ASP A 303 -3.52 -14.12 27.58
C ASP A 303 -3.26 -13.49 28.96
N ASP A 304 -3.73 -14.18 30.01
CA ASP A 304 -3.52 -13.80 31.41
C ASP A 304 -2.03 -13.96 31.79
N GLY A 305 -1.27 -12.88 31.57
CA GLY A 305 0.19 -12.81 31.77
C GLY A 305 0.87 -11.82 30.83
N GLU A 306 0.22 -11.52 29.71
CA GLU A 306 0.67 -10.52 28.71
C GLU A 306 0.19 -9.10 29.06
N VAL A 307 -0.63 -9.00 30.10
CA VAL A 307 -1.20 -7.76 30.64
C VAL A 307 -0.16 -6.91 31.41
N GLU A 308 1.04 -7.43 31.66
CA GLU A 308 2.06 -6.75 32.48
C GLU A 308 2.93 -5.75 31.71
N THR A 309 2.60 -4.47 31.91
CA THR A 309 3.50 -3.30 32.04
C THR A 309 4.58 -3.08 30.98
N ILE A 310 4.18 -2.40 29.90
CA ILE A 310 5.07 -1.71 28.96
C ILE A 310 6.08 -0.85 29.74
N THR A 311 7.38 -1.14 29.60
CA THR A 311 8.48 -0.30 30.08
C THR A 311 9.18 0.33 28.89
N GLY A 312 8.73 1.52 28.50
CA GLY A 312 9.35 2.31 27.43
C GLY A 312 8.89 3.77 27.48
N PRO A 313 9.60 4.70 26.81
CA PRO A 313 9.25 6.12 26.77
C PRO A 313 8.00 6.42 25.91
N GLY A 314 7.13 5.42 25.73
CA GLY A 314 5.88 5.57 24.99
C GLY A 314 4.96 6.63 25.61
N PRO A 315 3.89 6.99 24.90
CA PRO A 315 3.09 8.19 25.18
C PRO A 315 2.52 8.16 26.61
N GLY A 316 3.25 8.77 27.54
CA GLY A 316 2.79 9.03 28.90
C GLY A 316 2.95 7.91 29.94
N PHE A 317 3.86 6.94 29.80
CA PHE A 317 4.14 5.99 30.89
C PHE A 317 5.00 6.64 31.98
N THR A 318 4.39 7.48 32.83
CA THR A 318 4.95 7.79 34.16
C THR A 318 4.39 6.78 35.14
N SER A 319 5.27 5.92 35.67
CA SER A 319 5.03 5.04 36.81
C SER A 319 4.39 5.83 37.95
N GLY A 320 3.08 5.69 38.13
CA GLY A 320 2.32 6.41 39.13
C GLY A 320 1.03 5.67 39.45
N GLY A 321 1.16 4.59 40.22
CA GLY A 321 0.10 3.93 40.99
C GLY A 321 -1.25 3.73 40.31
N PHE A 322 -1.45 2.61 39.62
CA PHE A 322 -2.79 2.13 39.31
C PHE A 322 -3.44 1.55 40.58
N SER A 323 -4.14 2.41 41.32
CA SER A 323 -5.25 1.99 42.18
C SER A 323 -6.52 1.90 41.33
N SER A 324 -7.22 0.77 41.45
CA SER A 324 -8.52 0.39 40.89
C SER A 324 -8.58 -0.07 39.42
N THR A 325 -8.27 -1.35 39.23
CA THR A 325 -8.87 -2.20 38.18
C THR A 325 -10.40 -2.22 38.30
N PRO A 326 -11.18 -2.05 37.21
CA PRO A 326 -12.54 -2.54 37.18
C PRO A 326 -12.48 -4.07 37.07
N ARG A 327 -12.94 -4.77 38.13
CA ARG A 327 -13.10 -6.23 38.09
C ARG A 327 -14.17 -6.58 37.06
N VAL A 328 -13.77 -7.21 35.96
CA VAL A 328 -14.71 -7.96 35.12
C VAL A 328 -14.94 -9.31 35.82
N THR A 329 -16.14 -9.49 36.35
CA THR A 329 -16.56 -10.76 36.97
C THR A 329 -16.76 -11.80 35.87
N VAL A 330 -15.82 -12.71 35.69
CA VAL A 330 -16.01 -13.90 34.85
C VAL A 330 -16.86 -14.90 35.64
N ALA A 331 -18.15 -15.01 35.30
CA ALA A 331 -19.00 -16.06 35.81
C ALA A 331 -18.58 -17.40 35.19
N ARG A 332 -17.94 -18.27 35.98
CA ARG A 332 -17.74 -19.68 35.61
C ARG A 332 -19.09 -20.40 35.73
N GLN A 333 -19.69 -20.79 34.60
CA GLN A 333 -20.68 -21.86 34.60
C GLN A 333 -19.96 -23.18 34.84
N ARG A 334 -20.43 -23.93 35.84
CA ARG A 334 -20.10 -25.34 36.08
C ARG A 334 -21.02 -26.20 35.23
#